data_AF-A0A966YFW1-F1
#
_entry.id   AF-A0A966YFW1-F1
#
_cell.length_a   1.000
_cell.length_b   1.000
_cell.length_c   1.000
_cell.angle_alpha   90.00
_cell.angle_beta   90.00
_cell.angle_gamma   90.00
#
_symmetry.space_group_name_H-M   'P 1'
#
loop_
_entity.id
_entity.type
_entity.pdbx_description
1 polymer ?
#
loop_
_entity_poly.entity_id
_entity_poly.type
_entity_poly.pdbx_seq_one_letter_code
_entity_poly.pdbx_strand_id
1 'polypeptide(L)'
;MLSRCSARSSPVVWAVPWLLLLPLGALSLADDADTLRVETEVFDGDADTPLAKSLTLFARDVAWDFLAVAPGDGSPSVEPSDDGFGGEIILHDPARERVVLIDSHRNVRTTVDAIQLERLSVSLAKWARQSDDKLICWAGGPGFGEGVQVEDDQLELVGPRVRYRVKTVAAPSPELAVRYQQFADTAVLLRAFLHPGGVPPFPRLAINREVAAADSLPAEVTLETDPRGGFLNAPLAGVLQRQLRSV
;
A
#
# COMPACT_ATOMS: atom_id res chain seq x y z
N MET A 1 24.84 2.03 -71.13
CA MET A 1 24.66 2.36 -72.56
C MET A 1 23.43 1.60 -73.05
N LEU A 2 22.37 2.33 -73.40
CA LEU A 2 21.21 2.00 -74.27
C LEU A 2 20.36 0.73 -73.95
N SER A 3 19.08 0.73 -73.54
CA SER A 3 17.82 1.44 -73.91
C SER A 3 16.87 0.59 -74.80
N ARG A 4 15.58 0.56 -74.40
CA ARG A 4 14.31 0.23 -75.12
C ARG A 4 13.98 -1.25 -75.41
N CYS A 5 12.73 -1.72 -75.58
CA CYS A 5 11.32 -1.39 -75.25
C CYS A 5 10.45 -2.43 -76.02
N SER A 6 9.26 -2.82 -75.51
CA SER A 6 8.04 -3.31 -76.23
C SER A 6 7.28 -4.33 -75.34
N ALA A 7 6.10 -4.08 -74.76
CA ALA A 7 4.73 -3.83 -75.26
C ALA A 7 3.92 -5.10 -75.64
N ARG A 8 2.87 -5.40 -74.84
CA ARG A 8 1.59 -6.08 -75.18
C ARG A 8 0.72 -6.15 -73.90
N SER A 9 -0.32 -5.33 -73.78
CA SER A 9 -1.73 -5.50 -74.20
C SER A 9 -2.60 -6.23 -73.15
N SER A 10 -3.54 -5.47 -72.56
CA SER A 10 -4.58 -5.84 -71.58
C SER A 10 -5.70 -6.73 -72.17
N PRO A 11 -6.60 -7.27 -71.32
CA PRO A 11 -7.84 -6.56 -70.98
C PRO A 11 -8.15 -6.59 -69.46
N VAL A 12 -8.44 -5.45 -68.84
CA VAL A 12 -9.79 -4.93 -68.49
C VAL A 12 -10.66 -5.93 -67.73
N VAL A 13 -10.69 -5.79 -66.40
CA VAL A 13 -11.84 -6.13 -65.55
C VAL A 13 -12.06 -4.96 -64.58
N TRP A 14 -13.31 -4.54 -64.47
CA TRP A 14 -13.78 -3.37 -63.71
C TRP A 14 -13.99 -3.65 -62.21
N ALA A 15 -14.09 -2.54 -61.45
CA ALA A 15 -14.60 -2.37 -60.08
C ALA A 15 -13.60 -2.72 -58.97
N VAL A 16 -13.31 -1.88 -57.95
CA VAL A 16 -14.15 -1.05 -57.05
C VAL A 16 -13.23 0.01 -56.40
N PRO A 17 -13.68 1.24 -56.05
CA PRO A 17 -12.84 2.22 -55.37
C PRO A 17 -12.80 1.91 -53.88
N TRP A 18 -11.65 1.49 -53.35
CA TRP A 18 -11.47 1.33 -51.91
C TRP A 18 -10.68 2.49 -51.33
N LEU A 19 -11.37 3.11 -50.38
CA LEU A 19 -10.94 4.14 -49.45
C LEU A 19 -9.52 3.91 -48.91
N LEU A 20 -8.82 5.03 -48.78
CA LEU A 20 -7.80 5.26 -47.76
C LEU A 20 -8.23 4.68 -46.41
N LEU A 21 -7.48 3.69 -45.93
CA LEU A 21 -7.49 3.26 -44.54
C LEU A 21 -6.04 3.05 -44.12
N LEU A 22 -5.46 4.12 -43.55
CA LEU A 22 -4.37 4.01 -42.60
C LEU A 22 -4.85 3.13 -41.43
N PRO A 23 -4.21 2.00 -41.09
CA PRO A 23 -4.25 1.56 -39.72
C PRO A 23 -3.26 2.44 -38.96
N LEU A 24 -3.82 3.45 -38.29
CA LEU A 24 -3.24 4.10 -37.14
C LEU A 24 -3.11 3.04 -36.02
N GLY A 25 -2.15 2.14 -36.17
CA GLY A 25 -1.80 1.14 -35.18
C GLY A 25 -0.72 1.70 -34.27
N ALA A 26 -1.07 2.71 -33.46
CA ALA A 26 -0.31 2.92 -32.24
C ALA A 26 -0.59 1.69 -31.36
N LEU A 27 0.26 0.68 -31.48
CA LEU A 27 0.46 -0.31 -30.43
C LEU A 27 0.89 0.51 -29.21
N SER A 28 -0.08 0.81 -28.34
CA SER A 28 0.20 1.22 -26.98
C SER A 28 0.94 0.04 -26.36
N LEU A 29 2.27 0.17 -26.26
CA LEU A 29 3.02 -0.52 -25.21
C LEU A 29 2.34 -0.06 -23.92
N ALA A 30 1.49 -0.90 -23.35
CA ALA A 30 1.14 -0.75 -21.95
C ALA A 30 2.46 -0.88 -21.20
N ASP A 31 2.91 0.24 -20.64
CA ASP A 31 4.14 0.33 -19.89
C ASP A 31 3.98 -0.57 -18.65
N ASP A 32 4.88 -1.52 -18.47
CA ASP A 32 4.95 -2.40 -17.28
C ASP A 32 5.27 -1.58 -16.01
N ALA A 33 5.66 -0.30 -16.19
CA ALA A 33 6.00 0.64 -15.14
C ALA A 33 4.81 1.08 -14.25
N ASP A 34 3.57 0.75 -14.61
CA ASP A 34 2.37 1.23 -13.89
C ASP A 34 1.75 0.25 -12.90
N THR A 35 2.23 -0.99 -12.88
CA THR A 35 1.71 -2.04 -11.98
C THR A 35 2.71 -2.36 -10.89
N LEU A 36 2.25 -2.39 -9.65
CA LEU A 36 3.04 -2.79 -8.49
C LEU A 36 2.32 -3.91 -7.74
N ARG A 37 3.05 -4.95 -7.38
CA ARG A 37 2.61 -6.04 -6.51
C ARG A 37 3.39 -6.02 -5.21
N VAL A 38 2.68 -6.00 -4.09
CA VAL A 38 3.27 -6.06 -2.76
C VAL A 38 2.62 -7.20 -1.98
N GLU A 39 3.42 -8.16 -1.55
CA GLU A 39 3.00 -9.19 -0.61
C GLU A 39 3.48 -8.78 0.77
N THR A 40 2.61 -8.86 1.76
CA THR A 40 2.90 -8.48 3.14
C THR A 40 2.69 -9.67 4.05
N GLU A 41 3.63 -9.87 4.97
CA GLU A 41 3.50 -10.80 6.09
C GLU A 41 3.65 -10.03 7.40
N VAL A 42 2.73 -10.24 8.34
CA VAL A 42 2.72 -9.60 9.66
C VAL A 42 3.03 -10.65 10.73
N PHE A 43 4.02 -10.40 11.57
CA PHE A 43 4.44 -11.27 12.67
C PHE A 43 4.28 -10.56 14.00
N ASP A 44 4.12 -11.34 15.07
CA ASP A 44 4.20 -10.87 16.46
C ASP A 44 5.46 -11.42 17.12
N GLY A 45 6.30 -10.50 17.58
CA GLY A 45 7.64 -10.75 18.07
C GLY A 45 8.49 -11.53 17.05
N ASP A 46 9.17 -12.55 17.56
CA ASP A 46 10.05 -13.43 16.81
C ASP A 46 9.33 -14.71 16.32
N ALA A 47 8.01 -14.67 16.16
CA ALA A 47 7.26 -15.83 15.69
C ALA A 47 7.66 -16.20 14.24
N ASP A 48 7.88 -17.49 13.97
CA ASP A 48 8.20 -17.99 12.63
C ASP A 48 6.98 -18.05 11.70
N THR A 49 5.77 -17.97 12.25
CA THR A 49 4.51 -18.00 11.50
C THR A 49 3.87 -16.61 11.50
N PRO A 50 3.51 -16.07 10.32
CA PRO A 50 2.84 -14.78 10.26
C PRO A 50 1.40 -14.88 10.77
N LEU A 51 1.00 -13.89 11.55
CA LEU A 51 -0.38 -13.69 12.02
C LEU A 51 -1.33 -13.35 10.88
N ALA A 52 -0.85 -12.59 9.90
CA ALA A 52 -1.64 -12.19 8.75
C ALA A 52 -0.77 -12.12 7.50
N LYS A 53 -1.39 -12.39 6.35
CA LYS A 53 -0.80 -12.16 5.04
C LYS A 53 -1.72 -11.24 4.25
N SER A 54 -1.15 -10.36 3.45
CA SER A 54 -1.93 -9.61 2.46
C SER A 54 -1.22 -9.55 1.11
N LEU A 55 -2.03 -9.40 0.06
CA LEU A 55 -1.58 -9.11 -1.29
C LEU A 55 -2.17 -7.76 -1.68
N THR A 56 -1.31 -6.78 -1.95
CA THR A 56 -1.73 -5.49 -2.49
C THR A 56 -1.34 -5.37 -3.95
N LEU A 57 -2.32 -5.14 -4.83
CA LEU A 57 -2.13 -4.91 -6.25
C LEU A 57 -2.47 -3.45 -6.59
N PHE A 58 -1.51 -2.74 -7.18
CA PHE A 58 -1.70 -1.39 -7.68
C PHE A 58 -1.97 -1.46 -9.18
N ALA A 59 -3.17 -1.06 -9.59
CA ALA A 59 -3.56 -1.03 -10.99
C ALA A 59 -4.48 0.17 -11.24
N ARG A 60 -4.16 0.97 -12.26
CA ARG A 60 -4.97 2.12 -12.70
C ARG A 60 -5.33 3.07 -11.55
N ASP A 61 -4.32 3.45 -10.76
CA ASP A 61 -4.43 4.35 -9.59
C ASP A 61 -5.31 3.84 -8.43
N VAL A 62 -5.67 2.56 -8.45
CA VAL A 62 -6.43 1.90 -7.38
C VAL A 62 -5.56 0.82 -6.76
N ALA A 63 -5.52 0.79 -5.42
CA ALA A 63 -4.87 -0.30 -4.68
C ALA A 63 -5.93 -1.29 -4.19
N TRP A 64 -5.76 -2.55 -4.58
CA TRP A 64 -6.57 -3.69 -4.15
C TRP A 64 -5.79 -4.47 -3.12
N ASP A 65 -6.24 -4.47 -1.87
CA ASP A 65 -5.63 -5.23 -0.80
C ASP A 65 -6.50 -6.44 -0.44
N PHE A 66 -5.91 -7.63 -0.57
CA PHE A 66 -6.53 -8.90 -0.27
C PHE A 66 -5.96 -9.40 1.05
N LEU A 67 -6.73 -9.32 2.13
CA LEU A 67 -6.30 -9.68 3.47
C LEU A 67 -6.72 -11.11 3.79
N ALA A 68 -5.73 -11.96 4.07
CA ALA A 68 -5.91 -13.32 4.59
C ALA A 68 -5.41 -13.36 6.04
N VAL A 69 -6.33 -13.51 6.99
CA VAL A 69 -5.99 -13.70 8.41
C VAL A 69 -5.72 -15.19 8.64
N ALA A 70 -4.61 -15.52 9.31
CA ALA A 70 -4.31 -16.91 9.62
C ALA A 70 -5.32 -17.46 10.65
N PRO A 71 -5.81 -18.70 10.49
CA PRO A 71 -6.71 -19.31 11.47
C PRO A 71 -5.92 -19.61 12.75
N GLY A 72 -6.00 -18.73 13.75
CA GLY A 72 -5.25 -18.92 14.99
C GLY A 72 -5.50 -17.92 16.13
N ASP A 73 -6.23 -16.82 15.92
CA ASP A 73 -6.45 -15.79 16.94
C ASP A 73 -7.80 -15.91 17.68
N GLY A 74 -8.53 -17.01 17.49
CA GLY A 74 -9.88 -17.18 18.04
C GLY A 74 -10.98 -16.55 17.17
N SER A 75 -10.63 -15.91 16.06
CA SER A 75 -11.56 -15.74 14.94
C SER A 75 -11.92 -17.13 14.41
N PRO A 76 -13.20 -17.41 14.12
CA PRO A 76 -13.59 -18.70 13.55
C PRO A 76 -12.71 -18.93 12.33
N SER A 77 -12.01 -20.06 12.30
CA SER A 77 -11.27 -20.54 11.13
C SER A 77 -12.21 -20.39 9.93
N VAL A 78 -11.92 -19.41 9.08
CA VAL A 78 -12.77 -19.14 7.92
C VAL A 78 -12.46 -20.25 6.94
N GLU A 79 -13.32 -21.27 6.96
CA GLU A 79 -13.38 -22.25 5.90
C GLU A 79 -13.46 -21.47 4.57
N PRO A 80 -12.57 -21.74 3.60
CA PRO A 80 -12.60 -21.04 2.33
C PRO A 80 -14.00 -21.16 1.72
N SER A 81 -14.54 -20.05 1.23
CA SER A 81 -15.79 -20.04 0.47
C SER A 81 -15.68 -20.91 -0.79
N ASP A 82 -16.80 -21.21 -1.44
CA ASP A 82 -16.85 -22.05 -2.66
C ASP A 82 -15.92 -21.56 -3.81
N ASP A 83 -15.49 -20.30 -3.77
CA ASP A 83 -14.52 -19.67 -4.70
C ASP A 83 -13.06 -19.70 -4.21
N GLY A 84 -12.79 -20.28 -3.04
CA GLY A 84 -11.46 -20.49 -2.47
C GLY A 84 -10.88 -19.32 -1.66
N PHE A 85 -11.58 -18.17 -1.52
CA PHE A 85 -11.06 -16.99 -0.79
C PHE A 85 -11.95 -16.56 0.38
N GLY A 86 -11.59 -16.98 1.60
CA GLY A 86 -12.26 -16.61 2.85
C GLY A 86 -11.76 -15.31 3.51
N GLY A 87 -11.20 -14.36 2.75
CA GLY A 87 -10.57 -13.14 3.28
C GLY A 87 -11.39 -11.86 3.09
N GLU A 88 -10.88 -10.74 3.60
CA GLU A 88 -11.44 -9.40 3.35
C GLU A 88 -10.76 -8.76 2.14
N ILE A 89 -11.54 -8.01 1.33
CA ILE A 89 -11.01 -7.25 0.19
C ILE A 89 -11.20 -5.76 0.48
N ILE A 90 -10.13 -5.00 0.39
CA ILE A 90 -10.11 -3.55 0.61
C ILE A 90 -9.67 -2.86 -0.68
N LEU A 91 -10.50 -1.95 -1.16
CA LEU A 91 -10.23 -1.11 -2.31
C LEU A 91 -9.89 0.30 -1.84
N HIS A 92 -8.71 0.81 -2.19
CA HIS A 92 -8.34 2.20 -2.01
C HIS A 92 -8.46 2.93 -3.35
N ASP A 93 -9.47 3.79 -3.49
CA ASP A 93 -9.78 4.54 -4.71
C ASP A 93 -9.61 6.05 -4.43
N PRO A 94 -8.37 6.58 -4.50
CA PRO A 94 -8.10 7.98 -4.21
C PRO A 94 -8.78 8.92 -5.22
N ALA A 95 -8.93 8.50 -6.47
CA ALA A 95 -9.61 9.29 -7.51
C ALA A 95 -11.09 9.54 -7.20
N ARG A 96 -11.72 8.67 -6.41
CA ARG A 96 -13.10 8.83 -5.92
C ARG A 96 -13.18 9.13 -4.43
N GLU A 97 -12.06 9.47 -3.80
CA GLU A 97 -11.97 9.86 -2.39
C GLU A 97 -12.66 8.86 -1.45
N ARG A 98 -12.44 7.55 -1.66
CA ARG A 98 -13.11 6.51 -0.86
C ARG A 98 -12.29 5.24 -0.67
N VAL A 99 -12.65 4.52 0.38
CA VAL A 99 -12.23 3.14 0.64
C VAL A 99 -13.45 2.23 0.61
N VAL A 100 -13.37 1.09 -0.07
CA VAL A 100 -14.45 0.10 -0.11
C VAL A 100 -13.96 -1.17 0.57
N LEU A 101 -14.69 -1.63 1.59
CA LEU A 101 -14.44 -2.88 2.29
C LEU A 101 -15.49 -3.89 1.83
N ILE A 102 -15.04 -5.08 1.46
CA ILE A 102 -15.87 -6.17 1.01
C ILE A 102 -15.54 -7.39 1.87
N ASP A 103 -16.55 -7.88 2.57
CA ASP A 103 -16.52 -9.18 3.21
C ASP A 103 -17.27 -10.16 2.29
N SER A 104 -16.51 -10.98 1.57
CA SER A 104 -17.05 -11.94 0.61
C SER A 104 -17.93 -12.99 1.29
N HIS A 105 -17.53 -13.44 2.48
CA HIS A 105 -18.23 -14.48 3.24
C HIS A 105 -19.59 -14.00 3.76
N ARG A 106 -19.65 -12.80 4.36
CA ARG A 106 -20.92 -12.19 4.82
C ARG A 106 -21.72 -11.55 3.69
N ASN A 107 -21.14 -11.43 2.49
CA ASN A 107 -21.69 -10.69 1.35
C ASN A 107 -22.10 -9.26 1.73
N VAL A 108 -21.21 -8.59 2.46
CA VAL A 108 -21.40 -7.21 2.92
C VAL A 108 -20.37 -6.31 2.27
N ARG A 109 -20.83 -5.16 1.81
CA ARG A 109 -19.98 -4.07 1.31
C ARG A 109 -20.19 -2.83 2.15
N THR A 110 -19.09 -2.22 2.56
CA THR A 110 -19.07 -0.92 3.25
C THR A 110 -18.19 0.05 2.47
N THR A 111 -18.60 1.31 2.40
CA THR A 111 -17.79 2.38 1.82
C THR A 111 -17.51 3.42 2.90
N VAL A 112 -16.25 3.82 3.02
CA VAL A 112 -15.77 4.86 3.92
C VAL A 112 -15.24 5.99 3.05
N ASP A 113 -15.81 7.18 3.17
CA ASP A 113 -15.33 8.33 2.41
C ASP A 113 -14.04 8.87 3.03
N ALA A 114 -13.11 9.36 2.20
CA ALA A 114 -11.82 9.88 2.64
C ALA A 114 -11.98 11.01 3.67
N ILE A 115 -12.99 11.86 3.49
CA ILE A 115 -13.34 12.93 4.43
C ILE A 115 -13.65 12.42 5.84
N GLN A 116 -14.13 11.18 6.00
CA GLN A 116 -14.35 10.57 7.31
C GLN A 116 -13.01 10.25 7.99
N LEU A 117 -12.06 9.70 7.24
CA LEU A 117 -10.71 9.40 7.73
C LEU A 117 -9.94 10.69 8.05
N GLU A 118 -10.11 11.75 7.26
CA GLU A 118 -9.52 13.06 7.55
C GLU A 118 -10.07 13.68 8.84
N ARG A 119 -11.40 13.66 9.02
CA ARG A 119 -12.05 14.15 10.25
C ARG A 119 -11.61 13.35 11.48
N LEU A 120 -11.47 12.03 11.33
CA LEU A 120 -10.90 11.17 12.36
C LEU A 120 -9.47 11.61 12.69
N SER A 121 -8.62 11.79 11.68
CA SER A 121 -7.23 12.22 11.85
C SER A 121 -7.12 13.53 12.65
N VAL A 122 -7.91 14.55 12.31
CA VAL A 122 -7.95 15.82 13.06
C VAL A 122 -8.40 15.60 14.51
N SER A 123 -9.44 14.79 14.73
CA SER A 123 -9.98 14.50 16.06
C SER A 123 -8.99 13.72 16.92
N LEU A 124 -8.34 12.70 16.34
CA LEU A 124 -7.31 11.89 17.00
C LEU A 124 -6.10 12.74 17.37
N ALA A 125 -5.64 13.63 16.50
CA ALA A 125 -4.52 14.52 16.81
C ALA A 125 -4.83 15.44 17.99
N LYS A 126 -6.04 16.02 18.00
CA LYS A 126 -6.49 16.88 19.11
C LYS A 126 -6.57 16.12 20.43
N TRP A 127 -7.18 14.94 20.43
CA TRP A 127 -7.30 14.09 21.61
C TRP A 127 -5.92 13.65 22.11
N ALA A 128 -5.05 13.17 21.22
CA ALA A 128 -3.75 12.65 21.57
C ALA A 128 -2.90 13.69 22.31
N ARG A 129 -2.87 14.94 21.81
CA ARG A 129 -2.14 16.07 22.45
C ARG A 129 -2.65 16.43 23.85
N GLN A 130 -3.85 16.02 24.21
CA GLN A 130 -4.47 16.25 25.52
C GLN A 130 -4.36 15.04 26.45
N SER A 131 -3.75 13.94 25.99
CA SER A 131 -3.58 12.73 26.78
C SER A 131 -2.50 12.91 27.86
N ASP A 132 -2.75 12.35 29.04
CA ASP A 132 -1.76 12.24 30.12
C ASP A 132 -0.69 11.16 29.83
N ASP A 133 -0.97 10.22 28.93
CA ASP A 133 0.00 9.21 28.53
C ASP A 133 1.05 9.83 27.59
N LYS A 134 2.32 9.77 27.99
CA LYS A 134 3.43 10.37 27.25
C LYS A 134 3.58 9.82 25.84
N LEU A 135 3.34 8.53 25.61
CA LEU A 135 3.41 7.91 24.28
C LEU A 135 2.29 8.47 23.40
N ILE A 136 1.07 8.52 23.92
CA ILE A 136 -0.09 9.04 23.17
C ILE A 136 0.08 10.52 22.87
N CYS A 137 0.51 11.32 23.85
CA CYS A 137 0.77 12.75 23.69
C CYS A 137 1.86 13.03 22.66
N TRP A 138 2.98 12.31 22.74
CA TRP A 138 4.04 12.38 21.73
C TRP A 138 3.54 11.98 20.35
N ALA A 139 2.78 10.88 20.24
CA ALA A 139 2.25 10.42 18.96
C ALA A 139 1.25 11.41 18.35
N GLY A 140 0.61 12.28 19.13
CA GLY A 140 -0.20 13.40 18.65
C GLY A 140 0.58 14.67 18.27
N GLY A 141 1.90 14.68 18.47
CA GLY A 141 2.76 15.84 18.37
C GLY A 141 2.81 16.50 16.97
N PRO A 142 3.19 17.80 16.89
CA PRO A 142 3.33 18.49 15.62
C PRO A 142 4.65 18.11 14.94
N GLY A 143 4.57 17.23 13.93
CA GLY A 143 5.67 16.92 13.01
C GLY A 143 6.74 15.99 13.59
N PHE A 144 6.94 14.83 12.96
CA PHE A 144 7.99 13.88 13.33
C PHE A 144 9.21 13.94 12.42
N GLY A 145 9.18 14.73 11.33
CA GLY A 145 10.21 14.72 10.28
C GLY A 145 11.62 14.99 10.81
N GLU A 146 11.79 15.95 11.73
CA GLU A 146 13.09 16.22 12.37
C GLU A 146 13.54 15.12 13.35
N GLY A 147 12.63 14.26 13.78
CA GLY A 147 12.90 13.14 14.68
C GLY A 147 13.16 11.82 13.96
N VAL A 148 12.98 11.76 12.64
CA VAL A 148 13.30 10.57 11.85
C VAL A 148 14.79 10.57 11.53
N GLN A 149 15.48 9.56 12.03
CA GLN A 149 16.89 9.32 11.72
C GLN A 149 16.96 8.50 10.44
N VAL A 150 17.71 8.97 9.45
CA VAL A 150 17.90 8.30 8.16
C VAL A 150 19.34 7.84 8.07
N GLU A 151 19.52 6.53 7.95
CA GLU A 151 20.75 5.84 7.56
C GLU A 151 20.49 5.18 6.19
N ASP A 152 21.53 4.93 5.39
CA ASP A 152 21.44 4.67 3.93
C ASP A 152 20.20 3.86 3.46
N ASP A 153 19.91 2.73 4.10
CA ASP A 153 18.78 1.84 3.78
C ASP A 153 17.82 1.63 4.97
N GLN A 154 17.90 2.48 5.99
CA GLN A 154 17.13 2.34 7.23
C GLN A 154 16.66 3.68 7.80
N LEU A 155 15.38 3.77 8.13
CA LEU A 155 14.80 4.88 8.87
C LEU A 155 14.43 4.43 10.28
N GLU A 156 14.77 5.25 11.28
CA GLU A 156 14.41 5.02 12.68
C GLU A 156 13.66 6.23 13.26
N LEU A 157 12.58 5.98 14.00
CA LEU A 157 11.88 6.99 14.78
C LEU A 157 11.67 6.47 16.20
N VAL A 158 12.31 7.14 17.16
CA VAL A 158 12.24 6.77 18.58
C VAL A 158 11.33 7.75 19.33
N GLY A 159 10.37 7.19 20.06
CA GLY A 159 9.46 7.92 20.94
C GLY A 159 9.45 7.36 22.35
N PRO A 160 8.59 7.91 23.24
CA PRO A 160 8.43 7.40 24.59
C PRO A 160 7.88 5.97 24.57
N ARG A 161 8.70 4.97 24.94
CA ARG A 161 8.33 3.54 24.96
C ARG A 161 7.96 2.95 23.60
N VAL A 162 8.38 3.59 22.52
CA VAL A 162 8.10 3.11 21.16
C VAL A 162 9.30 3.35 20.28
N ARG A 163 9.54 2.42 19.37
CA ARG A 163 10.55 2.57 18.33
C ARG A 163 9.99 1.99 17.03
N TYR A 164 10.08 2.78 15.98
CA TYR A 164 9.86 2.31 14.62
C TYR A 164 11.21 2.16 13.93
N ARG A 165 11.41 1.03 13.26
CA ARG A 165 12.50 0.85 12.29
C ARG A 165 11.90 0.45 10.96
N VAL A 166 12.39 1.04 9.88
CA VAL A 166 11.97 0.70 8.52
C VAL A 166 13.20 0.48 7.68
N LYS A 167 13.36 -0.72 7.14
CA LYS A 167 14.32 -0.97 6.07
C LYS A 167 13.68 -0.65 4.75
N THR A 168 14.42 0.02 3.88
CA THR A 168 13.93 0.48 2.58
C THR A 168 14.63 -0.23 1.44
N VAL A 169 13.96 -0.22 0.30
CA VAL A 169 14.51 -0.58 -1.00
C VAL A 169 14.13 0.50 -1.99
N ALA A 170 14.96 0.72 -3.02
CA ALA A 170 14.63 1.67 -4.07
C ALA A 170 13.29 1.30 -4.73
N ALA A 171 12.44 2.31 -4.97
CA ALA A 171 11.23 2.12 -5.72
C ALA A 171 11.56 1.86 -7.20
N PRO A 172 10.72 1.10 -7.95
CA PRO A 172 10.89 0.99 -9.40
C PRO A 172 10.74 2.36 -10.10
N SER A 173 9.95 3.26 -9.52
CA SER A 173 9.85 4.67 -9.92
C SER A 173 9.42 5.55 -8.74
N PRO A 174 9.76 6.86 -8.75
CA PRO A 174 9.26 7.84 -7.78
C PRO A 174 7.72 7.86 -7.67
N GLU A 175 7.02 7.72 -8.80
CA GLU A 175 5.56 7.72 -8.83
C GLU A 175 4.96 6.54 -8.07
N LEU A 176 5.61 5.37 -8.12
CA LEU A 176 5.21 4.20 -7.36
C LEU A 176 5.49 4.35 -5.86
N ALA A 177 6.56 5.07 -5.48
CA ALA A 177 6.81 5.42 -4.08
C ALA A 177 5.67 6.28 -3.52
N VAL A 178 5.23 7.31 -4.26
CA VAL A 178 4.11 8.18 -3.88
C VAL A 178 2.79 7.41 -3.84
N ARG A 179 2.48 6.58 -4.85
CA ARG A 179 1.27 5.74 -4.86
C ARG A 179 1.23 4.79 -3.66
N TYR A 180 2.36 4.14 -3.37
CA TYR A 180 2.47 3.27 -2.21
C TYR A 180 2.27 4.04 -0.90
N GLN A 181 2.85 5.24 -0.77
CA GLN A 181 2.67 6.09 0.41
C GLN A 181 1.20 6.42 0.65
N GLN A 182 0.48 6.86 -0.39
CA GLN A 182 -0.95 7.20 -0.30
C GLN A 182 -1.79 6.01 0.17
N PHE A 183 -1.51 4.82 -0.37
CA PHE A 183 -2.12 3.57 0.09
C PHE A 183 -1.79 3.30 1.56
N ALA A 184 -0.52 3.31 1.93
CA ALA A 184 -0.07 2.98 3.28
C ALA A 184 -0.63 3.94 4.33
N ASP A 185 -0.70 5.24 4.02
CA ASP A 185 -1.30 6.26 4.88
C ASP A 185 -2.79 6.01 5.08
N THR A 186 -3.51 5.71 3.99
CA THR A 186 -4.95 5.39 4.03
C THR A 186 -5.21 4.11 4.82
N ALA A 187 -4.42 3.06 4.63
CA ALA A 187 -4.54 1.79 5.34
C ALA A 187 -4.29 1.95 6.86
N VAL A 188 -3.30 2.76 7.24
CA VAL A 188 -3.00 3.07 8.64
C VAL A 188 -4.14 3.87 9.29
N LEU A 189 -4.70 4.86 8.60
CA LEU A 189 -5.85 5.62 9.08
C LEU A 189 -7.12 4.75 9.19
N LEU A 190 -7.36 3.90 8.20
CA LEU A 190 -8.48 2.95 8.23
C LEU A 190 -8.35 1.99 9.41
N ARG A 191 -7.15 1.46 9.67
CA ARG A 191 -6.92 0.59 10.83
C ARG A 191 -7.22 1.33 12.14
N ALA A 192 -6.79 2.58 12.28
CA ALA A 192 -7.11 3.42 13.43
C ALA A 192 -8.61 3.72 13.57
N PHE A 193 -9.34 3.80 12.45
CA PHE A 193 -10.79 3.95 12.42
C PHE A 193 -11.51 2.69 12.91
N LEU A 194 -11.06 1.51 12.46
CA LEU A 194 -11.68 0.22 12.78
C LEU A 194 -11.33 -0.28 14.19
N HIS A 195 -10.13 0.02 14.67
CA HIS A 195 -9.59 -0.46 15.94
C HIS A 195 -9.18 0.71 16.84
N PRO A 196 -10.13 1.38 17.50
CA PRO A 196 -9.83 2.48 18.40
C PRO A 196 -9.04 2.00 19.62
N GLY A 197 -8.15 2.86 20.15
CA GLY A 197 -7.39 2.59 21.39
C GLY A 197 -5.91 2.22 21.19
N GLY A 198 -5.45 2.07 19.94
CA GLY A 198 -4.03 1.91 19.62
C GLY A 198 -3.22 3.22 19.70
N VAL A 199 -1.92 3.11 19.45
CA VAL A 199 -1.04 4.28 19.27
C VAL A 199 -1.55 5.11 18.07
N PRO A 200 -1.68 6.44 18.21
CA PRO A 200 -2.08 7.30 17.10
C PRO A 200 -1.24 7.07 15.84
N PRO A 201 -1.82 7.18 14.64
CA PRO A 201 -1.17 6.77 13.39
C PRO A 201 -0.03 7.71 12.94
N PHE A 202 0.04 8.92 13.49
CA PHE A 202 0.87 10.01 12.96
C PHE A 202 2.37 9.74 12.87
N PRO A 203 3.03 9.03 13.82
CA PRO A 203 4.42 8.63 13.66
C PRO A 203 4.63 7.76 12.41
N ARG A 204 3.73 6.80 12.16
CA ARG A 204 3.80 5.93 10.99
C ARG A 204 3.58 6.69 9.68
N LEU A 205 2.65 7.65 9.67
CA LEU A 205 2.40 8.54 8.52
C LEU A 205 3.62 9.41 8.18
N ALA A 206 4.31 9.91 9.21
CA ALA A 206 5.53 10.69 8.98
C ALA A 206 6.65 9.83 8.40
N ILE A 207 6.86 8.61 8.91
CA ILE A 207 7.83 7.67 8.34
C ILE A 207 7.49 7.33 6.89
N ASN A 208 6.21 7.08 6.56
CA ASN A 208 5.78 6.85 5.17
C ASN A 208 6.20 7.99 4.25
N ARG A 209 6.03 9.24 4.70
CA ARG A 209 6.44 10.43 3.93
C ARG A 209 7.94 10.46 3.68
N GLU A 210 8.76 10.19 4.69
CA GLU A 210 10.23 10.19 4.53
C GLU A 210 10.69 9.07 3.59
N VAL A 211 10.09 7.87 3.69
CA VAL A 211 10.39 6.76 2.77
C VAL A 211 10.06 7.13 1.33
N ALA A 212 8.91 7.76 1.09
CA ALA A 212 8.49 8.17 -0.25
C ALA A 212 9.33 9.35 -0.79
N ALA A 213 9.72 10.29 0.08
CA ALA A 213 10.58 11.42 -0.28
C ALA A 213 11.99 10.97 -0.70
N ALA A 214 12.43 9.78 -0.26
CA ALA A 214 13.65 9.12 -0.68
C ALA A 214 13.47 8.19 -1.90
N ASP A 215 12.36 8.34 -2.66
CA ASP A 215 11.99 7.50 -3.81
C ASP A 215 12.10 6.00 -3.51
N SER A 216 11.73 5.63 -2.28
CA SER A 216 11.94 4.31 -1.73
C SER A 216 10.62 3.67 -1.29
N LEU A 217 10.70 2.38 -1.01
CA LEU A 217 9.60 1.55 -0.57
C LEU A 217 10.02 0.75 0.67
N PRO A 218 9.11 0.51 1.63
CA PRO A 218 9.46 -0.28 2.80
C PRO A 218 9.64 -1.74 2.40
N ALA A 219 10.75 -2.35 2.79
CA ALA A 219 10.97 -3.79 2.72
C ALA A 219 10.61 -4.48 4.04
N GLU A 220 10.87 -3.80 5.16
CA GLU A 220 10.60 -4.30 6.50
C GLU A 220 10.21 -3.14 7.40
N VAL A 221 9.12 -3.29 8.17
CA VAL A 221 8.68 -2.30 9.16
C VAL A 221 8.59 -3.02 10.51
N THR A 222 9.38 -2.59 11.47
CA THR A 222 9.35 -3.10 12.85
C THR A 222 8.81 -2.02 13.76
N LEU A 223 7.76 -2.35 14.52
CA LEU A 223 7.26 -1.54 15.62
C LEU A 223 7.56 -2.27 16.93
N GLU A 224 8.42 -1.69 17.76
CA GLU A 224 8.67 -2.13 19.12
C GLU A 224 7.91 -1.22 20.09
N THR A 225 7.09 -1.81 20.96
CA THR A 225 6.43 -1.07 22.05
C THR A 225 6.82 -1.68 23.39
N ASP A 226 7.17 -0.82 24.34
CA ASP A 226 7.44 -1.24 25.71
C ASP A 226 6.22 -0.95 26.60
N PRO A 227 5.43 -1.96 26.98
CA PRO A 227 4.27 -1.77 27.83
C PRO A 227 4.63 -1.35 29.28
N ARG A 228 5.90 -1.43 29.71
CA ARG A 228 6.31 -1.27 31.12
C ARG A 228 7.18 -0.04 31.43
N GLY A 229 7.63 0.71 30.43
CA GLY A 229 8.27 2.02 30.66
C GLY A 229 9.74 2.00 31.08
N GLY A 230 10.52 1.02 30.63
CA GLY A 230 11.97 1.01 30.73
C GLY A 230 12.62 0.46 29.46
N PHE A 231 13.38 1.29 28.74
CA PHE A 231 14.37 0.85 27.74
C PHE A 231 15.57 0.14 28.41
N LEU A 232 15.33 -0.75 29.37
CA LEU A 232 16.34 -1.56 30.05
C LEU A 232 15.75 -2.95 30.33
N ASN A 233 16.15 -3.94 29.51
CA ASN A 233 16.12 -5.38 29.77
C ASN A 233 14.74 -6.07 29.95
N ALA A 234 13.83 -5.98 28.98
CA ALA A 234 12.68 -6.89 28.88
C ALA A 234 12.45 -7.35 27.43
N PRO A 235 11.96 -8.59 27.19
CA PRO A 235 11.69 -9.09 25.85
C PRO A 235 10.59 -8.23 25.19
N LEU A 236 10.90 -7.75 23.99
CA LEU A 236 10.08 -6.78 23.26
C LEU A 236 8.89 -7.52 22.63
N ALA A 237 7.67 -7.01 22.84
CA ALA A 237 6.55 -7.34 21.98
C ALA A 237 6.60 -6.36 20.80
N GLY A 238 6.77 -6.88 19.59
CA GLY A 238 6.93 -6.07 18.39
C GLY A 238 6.09 -6.61 17.25
N VAL A 239 5.53 -5.73 16.45
CA VAL A 239 4.88 -6.14 15.19
C VAL A 239 5.89 -5.96 14.09
N LEU A 240 6.23 -7.06 13.40
CA LEU A 240 7.08 -7.03 12.22
C LEU A 240 6.22 -7.18 10.98
N GLN A 241 6.32 -6.25 10.06
CA GLN A 241 5.71 -6.33 8.74
C GLN A 241 6.81 -6.47 7.69
N ARG A 242 6.87 -7.63 7.04
CA ARG A 242 7.81 -7.90 5.94
C ARG A 242 7.08 -7.77 4.61
N GLN A 243 7.73 -7.13 3.65
CA GLN A 243 7.22 -7.01 2.29
C GLN A 243 8.06 -7.83 1.31
N LEU A 244 7.40 -8.71 0.57
CA LEU A 244 7.96 -9.44 -0.55
C LEU A 244 7.42 -8.82 -1.84
N ARG A 245 8.31 -8.56 -2.81
CA ARG A 245 7.96 -7.93 -4.09
C ARG A 245 8.33 -8.88 -5.22
N SER A 246 7.46 -8.98 -6.21
CA SER A 246 7.78 -9.49 -7.54
C SER A 246 7.45 -8.39 -8.56
N VAL A 247 8.39 -8.17 -9.47
CA VAL A 247 8.20 -7.35 -10.69
C VAL A 247 7.76 -8.31 -11.78
#